data_AF-A0A9D6VR84-F1
#
_entry.id   AF-A0A9D6VR84-F1
#
_cell.length_a   1.000
_cell.length_b   1.000
_cell.length_c   1.000
_cell.angle_alpha   90.00
_cell.angle_beta   90.00
_cell.angle_gamma   90.00
#
_symmetry.space_group_name_H-M   'P 1'
#
loop_
_entity.id
_entity.type
_entity.pdbx_description
1 polymer ?
#
loop_
_entity_poly.entity_id
_entity_poly.type
_entity_poly.pdbx_seq_one_letter_code
_entity_poly.pdbx_strand_id
1 'polypeptide(L)' 'MRQELALGIEHLDIEERLSLVEELWDSIAADSAAVPPTHAQRLDLDNRIDDHEANPDDVISWSDVKASITERLKE' A
#
# COMPACT_ATOMS: atom_id res chain seq x y z
N MET A 1 -10.60 -11.88 23.40
CA MET A 1 -9.96 -13.15 23.02
C MET A 1 -8.97 -12.82 21.91
N ARG A 2 -7.71 -12.56 22.27
CA ARG A 2 -6.66 -12.19 21.31
C ARG A 2 -6.21 -13.47 20.63
N GLN A 3 -6.68 -13.75 19.42
CA GLN A 3 -6.08 -14.78 18.56
C GLN A 3 -4.78 -14.26 17.91
N GLU A 4 -3.92 -13.60 18.69
CA GLU A 4 -2.69 -12.98 18.18
C GLU A 4 -1.45 -13.90 18.29
N LEU A 5 -1.60 -15.17 18.70
CA LEU A 5 -0.45 -15.99 19.17
C LEU A 5 -0.29 -17.39 18.55
N ALA A 6 -0.72 -17.68 17.31
CA ALA A 6 -0.54 -19.06 16.81
C ALA A 6 -0.31 -19.25 15.30
N LEU A 7 0.17 -18.23 14.57
CA LEU A 7 0.72 -18.46 13.23
C LEU A 7 2.24 -18.66 13.24
N GLY A 8 2.89 -18.56 14.42
CA GLY A 8 4.33 -18.72 14.56
C GLY A 8 5.15 -17.61 13.90
N ILE A 9 4.52 -16.50 13.53
CA ILE A 9 5.14 -15.34 12.85
C ILE A 9 6.26 -14.75 13.72
N GLU A 10 6.11 -14.80 15.04
CA GLU A 10 7.12 -14.37 16.01
C GLU A 10 8.43 -15.17 15.96
N HIS A 11 8.38 -16.39 15.42
CA HIS A 11 9.56 -17.26 15.26
C HIS A 11 10.25 -17.07 13.91
N LEU A 12 9.58 -16.44 12.96
CA LEU A 12 10.16 -16.11 11.66
C LEU A 12 11.20 -15.00 11.82
N ASP A 13 12.28 -15.09 11.05
CA ASP A 13 13.19 -13.96 10.89
C ASP A 13 12.57 -12.84 10.03
N ILE A 14 13.31 -11.75 9.82
CA ILE A 14 12.78 -10.59 9.08
C ILE A 14 12.52 -10.92 7.61
N GLU A 15 13.33 -11.77 6.98
CA GLU A 15 13.20 -12.12 5.57
C GLU A 15 11.96 -13.02 5.38
N GLU A 16 11.80 -14.02 6.25
CA GLU A 16 10.63 -14.90 6.28
C GLU A 16 9.34 -14.11 6.54
N ARG A 17 9.36 -13.11 7.43
CA ARG A 17 8.20 -12.23 7.66
C ARG A 17 7.87 -11.39 6.44
N LEU A 18 8.87 -10.83 5.77
CA LEU A 18 8.65 -10.02 4.57
C LEU A 18 8.07 -10.89 3.44
N SER A 19 8.60 -12.09 3.24
CA SER A 19 8.05 -13.06 2.26
C SER A 19 6.60 -13.42 2.59
N LEU A 20 6.30 -13.68 3.87
CA LEU A 20 4.91 -13.97 4.29
C LEU A 20 3.98 -12.78 4.05
N VAL A 21 4.44 -11.55 4.30
CA VAL A 21 3.65 -10.33 4.01
C VAL A 21 3.35 -10.25 2.53
N GLU A 22 4.33 -10.51 1.65
CA GLU A 22 4.16 -10.51 0.20
C GLU A 22 3.16 -11.58 -0.24
N GLU A 23 3.32 -12.82 0.21
CA GLU A 23 2.40 -13.93 -0.11
C GLU A 23 0.95 -13.64 0.33
N LEU A 24 0.77 -13.07 1.52
CA LEU A 24 -0.54 -12.67 2.01
C LEU A 24 -1.14 -11.55 1.17
N TRP A 25 -0.31 -10.58 0.74
CA TRP A 25 -0.75 -9.49 -0.11
C TRP A 25 -1.22 -10.01 -1.48
N ASP A 26 -0.46 -10.92 -2.09
CA ASP A 26 -0.81 -11.55 -3.37
C ASP A 26 -2.11 -12.35 -3.27
N SER A 27 -2.30 -13.10 -2.18
CA SER A 27 -3.53 -13.84 -1.91
C SER A 27 -4.75 -12.92 -1.82
N ILE A 28 -4.63 -11.80 -1.08
CA ILE A 28 -5.70 -10.80 -0.97
C ILE A 28 -5.98 -10.15 -2.34
N ALA A 29 -4.92 -9.85 -3.11
CA ALA A 29 -5.05 -9.24 -4.43
C ALA A 29 -5.75 -10.18 -5.43
N ALA A 30 -5.53 -11.50 -5.33
CA ALA A 30 -6.22 -12.49 -6.15
C ALA A 30 -7.76 -12.46 -5.94
N ASP A 31 -8.19 -12.14 -4.72
CA ASP A 31 -9.61 -11.98 -4.35
C ASP A 31 -10.11 -10.54 -4.48
N SER A 32 -9.35 -9.61 -5.08
CA SER A 32 -9.70 -8.17 -5.15
C SER A 32 -11.07 -7.87 -5.78
N ALA A 33 -11.57 -8.75 -6.64
CA ALA A 33 -12.92 -8.64 -7.20
C ALA A 33 -14.04 -8.77 -6.15
N ALA A 34 -13.75 -9.33 -4.97
CA ALA A 34 -14.69 -9.47 -3.86
C ALA A 34 -15.06 -8.13 -3.19
N VAL A 35 -14.19 -7.11 -3.32
CA VAL A 35 -14.44 -5.77 -2.78
C VAL A 35 -14.21 -4.74 -3.89
N PRO A 36 -15.15 -4.64 -4.86
CA PRO A 36 -15.00 -3.69 -5.94
C PRO A 36 -15.08 -2.25 -5.40
N PRO A 37 -14.33 -1.30 -6.00
CA PRO A 37 -14.48 0.11 -5.65
C PRO A 37 -15.93 0.57 -5.85
N THR A 38 -16.37 1.57 -5.11
CA THR A 38 -17.64 2.25 -5.40
C THR A 38 -17.55 2.99 -6.74
N HIS A 39 -18.70 3.38 -7.31
CA HIS A 39 -18.69 4.19 -8.52
C HIS A 39 -17.94 5.52 -8.33
N ALA A 40 -18.11 6.18 -7.18
CA ALA A 40 -17.40 7.41 -6.86
C ALA A 40 -15.88 7.21 -6.77
N GLN A 41 -15.43 6.11 -6.17
CA GLN A 41 -14.00 5.78 -6.11
C GLN A 41 -13.42 5.44 -7.49
N ARG A 42 -14.16 4.72 -8.34
CA ARG A 42 -13.73 4.47 -9.72
C ARG A 42 -13.55 5.77 -10.49
N LEU A 43 -14.54 6.66 -10.41
CA LEU A 43 -14.49 7.95 -11.08
C LEU A 43 -13.31 8.81 -10.59
N ASP A 44 -13.02 8.81 -9.28
CA ASP A 44 -11.84 9.49 -8.74
C ASP A 44 -10.53 8.93 -9.31
N LEU A 45 -10.40 7.59 -9.40
CA LEU A 45 -9.23 6.95 -9.97
C LEU A 45 -9.08 7.27 -11.46
N ASP A 46 -10.16 7.20 -12.24
CA ASP A 46 -10.16 7.54 -13.67
C ASP A 46 -9.71 8.99 -13.88
N ASN A 47 -10.27 9.94 -13.12
CA ASN A 47 -9.87 11.35 -13.19
C ASN A 47 -8.38 11.57 -12.85
N ARG A 48 -7.85 10.84 -11.85
CA ARG A 48 -6.44 10.96 -11.45
C ARG A 48 -5.48 10.37 -12.47
N ILE A 49 -5.91 9.34 -13.20
CA ILE A 49 -5.15 8.77 -14.32
C ILE A 49 -5.12 9.80 -15.46
N ASP A 50 -6.28 10.33 -15.86
CA ASP A 50 -6.36 11.34 -16.91
C ASP A 50 -5.51 12.59 -16.60
N ASP A 51 -5.53 13.05 -15.34
CA ASP A 51 -4.74 14.20 -14.88
C ASP A 51 -3.23 13.92 -14.93
N HIS A 52 -2.80 12.72 -14.54
CA HIS A 52 -1.38 12.33 -14.64
C HIS A 52 -0.92 12.16 -16.09
N GLU A 53 -1.76 11.60 -16.96
CA GLU A 53 -1.46 11.48 -18.40
C GLU A 53 -1.34 12.86 -19.06
N ALA A 54 -2.15 13.84 -18.63
CA ALA A 54 -2.06 15.23 -19.08
C ALA A 54 -0.84 15.97 -18.50
N ASN A 55 -0.43 15.64 -17.28
CA ASN A 55 0.63 16.30 -16.51
C ASN A 55 1.68 15.30 -16.00
N PRO A 56 2.46 14.63 -16.87
CA PRO A 56 3.36 13.55 -16.45
C PRO A 56 4.50 14.00 -15.54
N ASP A 57 4.87 15.29 -15.61
CA ASP A 57 5.92 15.89 -14.78
C ASP A 57 5.38 16.46 -13.45
N ASP A 58 4.05 16.43 -13.21
CA ASP A 58 3.44 16.82 -11.93
C ASP A 58 3.59 15.70 -10.90
N VAL A 59 4.84 15.44 -10.54
CA VAL A 59 5.25 14.39 -9.62
C VAL A 59 6.25 14.94 -8.63
N ILE A 60 6.30 14.33 -7.44
CA ILE A 60 7.31 14.60 -6.42
C ILE A 60 8.28 13.43 -6.34
N SER A 61 9.57 13.73 -6.20
CA SER A 61 10.57 12.67 -6.10
C SER A 61 10.44 11.92 -4.78
N TRP A 62 10.84 10.65 -4.77
CA TRP A 62 10.89 9.87 -3.53
C TRP A 62 11.77 10.53 -2.45
N SER A 63 12.87 11.17 -2.85
CA SER A 63 13.73 11.93 -1.94
C SER A 63 12.97 13.08 -1.26
N ASP A 64 12.14 13.81 -2.00
CA ASP A 64 11.38 14.94 -1.47
C ASP A 64 10.27 14.47 -0.52
N VAL A 65 9.57 13.39 -0.88
CA VAL A 65 8.58 12.73 0.00
C VAL A 65 9.24 12.31 1.32
N LYS A 66 10.37 11.61 1.23
CA LYS A 66 11.10 11.12 2.40
C LYS A 66 11.60 12.27 3.28
N ALA A 67 12.11 13.34 2.67
CA ALA A 67 12.53 14.53 3.38
C ALA A 67 11.35 15.19 4.13
N SER A 68 10.21 15.36 3.45
CA SER A 68 8.98 15.92 4.04
C SER A 68 8.47 15.10 5.22
N ILE A 69 8.39 13.77 5.10
CA ILE A 69 7.94 12.88 6.18
C ILE A 69 8.92 12.92 7.35
N THR A 70 10.22 12.88 7.08
CA THR A 70 11.25 12.91 8.12
C THR A 70 11.19 14.22 8.90
N GLU A 71 10.92 15.34 8.25
CA GLU A 71 10.75 16.64 8.92
C GLU A 71 9.53 16.65 9.84
N ARG A 72 8.38 16.15 9.37
CA ARG A 72 7.14 16.08 10.16
C ARG A 72 7.24 15.19 11.40
N LEU A 73 8.12 14.19 11.39
CA LEU A 73 8.30 13.26 12.52
C LEU A 73 9.27 13.78 13.60
N LYS A 74 9.88 14.97 13.41
CA LYS A 74 10.75 15.60 14.41
C LYS A 74 9.98 16.45 15.44
N GLU A 75 8.71 16.72 15.20
CA GLU A 75 7.79 17.43 16.11
C GLU A 75 7.04 16.45 17.03
#